data_AF-A0A949FSE0-F1
#
_entry.id   AF-A0A949FSE0-F1
#
_cell.length_a   1.000
_cell.length_b   1.000
_cell.length_c   1.000
_cell.angle_alpha   90.00
_cell.angle_beta   90.00
_cell.angle_gamma   90.00
#
_symmetry.space_group_name_H-M   'P 1'
#
loop_
_entity.id
_entity.type
_entity.pdbx_description
1 polymer ?
#
loop_
_entity_poly.entity_id
_entity_poly.type
_entity_poly.pdbx_seq_one_letter_code
_entity_poly.pdbx_strand_id
1 'polypeptide(L)'
;MKPAAQAQRGAALLLALVVVTVIATLAGAMVWQQWRAVQAESAERAGLQARWVLLGALDWGRLILREDSRGSQIDHLGEPWALPLQEARLSTFLADGREDLDDNPALQAFVSGAITDAQSRFNLRNLVVNGALSVAALRTLERVCVAAEVGPGVAALITQGAQRSWLPQAAEGRRGSDARGLAPERLSDLSWWGVTLDDIERLRPWVSLLPVATPLNVNTASAPMLSVALEGVDASLAQRIVQVRSQAPFKSTEAMLAMLPPAEGGSRGLGLSVQSNFFELQGRLRLGERVFEERLLVERRQLDMVVLSRERLSPGPLRSNPVSLLSP
;
A
#
# COMPACT_ATOMS: atom_id res chain seq x y z
N MET A 1 16.72 95.38 10.35
CA MET A 1 16.45 94.58 9.13
C MET A 1 16.65 93.11 9.48
N LYS A 2 15.69 92.25 9.10
CA LYS A 2 15.49 90.87 9.57
C LYS A 2 16.68 89.93 9.25
N PRO A 3 17.00 88.93 10.11
CA PRO A 3 17.93 87.87 9.72
C PRO A 3 17.27 86.98 8.66
N ALA A 4 17.97 86.76 7.55
CA ALA A 4 17.55 85.84 6.51
C ALA A 4 17.83 84.40 6.95
N ALA A 5 16.79 83.59 7.10
CA ALA A 5 16.90 82.16 7.34
C ALA A 5 17.54 81.49 6.11
N GLN A 6 18.80 81.07 6.24
CA GLN A 6 19.53 80.39 5.18
C GLN A 6 19.15 78.90 5.14
N ALA A 7 18.08 78.67 4.39
CA ALA A 7 17.52 77.47 3.79
C ALA A 7 18.16 76.08 4.05
N GLN A 8 17.40 75.25 4.78
CA GLN A 8 17.50 73.81 5.01
C GLN A 8 17.32 72.93 3.74
N ARG A 9 17.89 73.31 2.58
CA ARG A 9 17.63 72.62 1.30
C ARG A 9 18.39 71.29 1.12
N GLY A 10 19.56 71.12 1.72
CA GLY A 10 20.34 69.87 1.63
C GLY A 10 19.79 68.73 2.50
N ALA A 11 19.34 69.05 3.72
CA ALA A 11 18.77 68.06 4.64
C ALA A 11 17.44 67.49 4.13
N ALA A 12 16.60 68.31 3.50
CA ALA A 12 15.34 67.89 2.92
C ALA A 12 15.52 66.90 1.74
N LEU A 13 16.55 67.10 0.90
CA LEU A 13 16.86 66.19 -0.21
C LEU A 13 17.39 64.83 0.28
N LEU A 14 18.25 64.83 1.30
CA LEU A 14 18.73 63.58 1.92
C LEU A 14 17.59 62.82 2.59
N LEU A 15 16.71 63.52 3.32
CA LEU A 15 15.53 62.91 3.93
C LEU A 15 14.58 62.34 2.87
N ALA A 16 14.34 63.07 1.77
CA ALA A 16 13.52 62.60 0.66
C ALA A 16 14.13 61.37 -0.01
N LEU A 17 15.46 61.34 -0.24
CA LEU A 17 16.14 60.18 -0.82
C LEU A 17 16.05 58.96 0.09
N VAL A 18 16.29 59.12 1.40
CA VAL A 18 16.16 58.06 2.39
C VAL A 18 14.74 57.50 2.41
N VAL A 19 13.73 58.37 2.48
CA VAL A 19 12.31 57.96 2.46
C VAL A 19 11.99 57.19 1.19
N VAL A 20 12.40 57.67 0.01
CA VAL A 20 12.17 56.97 -1.26
C VAL A 20 12.86 55.60 -1.28
N THR A 21 14.11 55.49 -0.81
CA THR A 21 14.79 54.18 -0.73
C THR A 21 14.12 53.22 0.25
N VAL A 22 13.62 53.69 1.40
CA VAL A 22 12.89 52.85 2.36
C VAL A 22 11.56 52.39 1.76
N ILE A 23 10.82 53.28 1.10
CA ILE A 23 9.57 52.90 0.43
C ILE A 23 9.83 51.90 -0.70
N ALA A 24 10.87 52.12 -1.52
CA ALA A 24 11.23 51.20 -2.61
C ALA A 24 11.66 49.82 -2.10
N THR A 25 12.45 49.75 -1.03
CA THR A 25 12.86 48.47 -0.42
C THR A 25 11.69 47.74 0.23
N LEU A 26 10.80 48.44 0.94
CA LEU A 26 9.58 47.86 1.50
C LEU A 26 8.64 47.36 0.40
N ALA A 27 8.43 48.14 -0.66
CA ALA A 27 7.62 47.73 -1.81
C ALA A 27 8.20 46.49 -2.50
N GLY A 28 9.52 46.44 -2.70
CA GLY A 28 10.20 45.26 -3.26
C GLY A 28 10.04 44.01 -2.38
N ALA A 29 10.17 44.17 -1.05
CA ALA A 29 9.94 43.08 -0.10
C ALA A 29 8.48 42.58 -0.12
N MET A 30 7.50 43.49 -0.20
CA MET A 30 6.08 43.14 -0.30
C MET A 30 5.76 42.37 -1.58
N VAL A 31 6.27 42.82 -2.74
CA VAL A 31 6.08 42.11 -4.02
C VAL A 31 6.68 40.70 -3.95
N TRP A 32 7.87 40.54 -3.35
CA TRP A 32 8.48 39.23 -3.19
C TRP A 32 7.67 38.32 -2.24
N GLN A 33 7.15 38.87 -1.14
CA GLN A 33 6.25 38.13 -0.23
C GLN A 33 4.96 37.71 -0.93
N GLN A 34 4.35 38.60 -1.71
CA GLN A 34 3.16 38.30 -2.51
C GLN A 34 3.43 37.19 -3.52
N TRP A 35 4.55 37.26 -4.24
CA TRP A 35 4.95 36.22 -5.19
C TRP A 35 5.10 34.86 -4.50
N ARG A 36 5.77 34.80 -3.35
CA ARG A 36 5.88 33.55 -2.57
C ARG A 36 4.53 33.01 -2.10
N ALA A 37 3.63 33.88 -1.65
CA ALA A 37 2.29 33.48 -1.22
C ALA A 37 1.49 32.85 -2.38
N VAL A 38 1.51 33.49 -3.56
CA VAL A 38 0.85 32.96 -4.76
C VAL A 38 1.44 31.62 -5.19
N GLN A 39 2.76 31.45 -5.10
CA GLN A 39 3.41 30.17 -5.44
C GLN A 39 3.09 29.05 -4.45
N ALA A 40 2.93 29.36 -3.16
CA ALA A 40 2.51 28.38 -2.17
C ALA A 40 1.06 27.92 -2.42
N GLU A 41 0.16 28.86 -2.70
CA GLU A 41 -1.24 28.56 -3.00
C GLU A 41 -1.40 27.75 -4.30
N SER A 42 -0.67 28.12 -5.36
CA SER A 42 -0.69 27.38 -6.63
C SER A 42 -0.19 25.95 -6.45
N ALA A 43 0.84 25.76 -5.62
CA ALA A 43 1.37 24.45 -5.27
C ALA A 43 0.36 23.58 -4.50
N GLU A 44 -0.34 24.17 -3.53
CA GLU A 44 -1.37 23.47 -2.75
C GLU A 44 -2.54 23.03 -3.64
N ARG A 45 -3.05 23.94 -4.48
CA ARG A 45 -4.13 23.64 -5.44
C ARG A 45 -3.73 22.53 -6.41
N ALA A 46 -2.51 22.59 -6.96
CA ALA A 46 -2.00 21.54 -7.84
C ALA A 46 -1.86 20.18 -7.13
N GLY A 47 -1.44 20.17 -5.86
CA GLY A 47 -1.38 18.95 -5.06
C GLY A 47 -2.75 18.33 -4.79
N LEU A 48 -3.77 19.16 -4.53
CA LEU A 48 -5.15 18.68 -4.36
C LEU A 48 -5.69 18.09 -5.67
N GLN A 49 -5.50 18.75 -6.81
CA GLN A 49 -5.92 18.25 -8.12
C GLN A 49 -5.24 16.93 -8.47
N ALA A 50 -3.92 16.85 -8.27
CA ALA A 50 -3.16 15.62 -8.48
C ALA A 50 -3.73 14.46 -7.65
N ARG A 51 -4.11 14.70 -6.40
CA ARG A 51 -4.72 13.67 -5.57
C ARG A 51 -6.09 13.21 -6.10
N TRP A 52 -6.94 14.11 -6.60
CA TRP A 52 -8.21 13.73 -7.23
C TRP A 52 -8.01 12.86 -8.47
N VAL A 53 -7.00 13.16 -9.28
CA VAL A 53 -6.62 12.33 -10.43
C VAL A 53 -6.19 10.95 -9.97
N LEU A 54 -5.30 10.86 -8.97
CA LEU A 54 -4.84 9.57 -8.44
C LEU A 54 -5.98 8.74 -7.87
N LEU A 55 -6.93 9.36 -7.16
CA LEU A 55 -8.13 8.69 -6.68
C LEU A 55 -8.99 8.17 -7.82
N GLY A 56 -9.18 8.97 -8.88
CA GLY A 56 -9.86 8.50 -10.10
C GLY A 56 -9.18 7.28 -10.70
N ALA A 57 -7.85 7.29 -10.82
CA ALA A 57 -7.08 6.14 -11.31
C ALA A 57 -7.24 4.88 -10.43
N LEU A 58 -7.31 5.04 -9.11
CA LEU A 58 -7.57 3.93 -8.19
C LEU A 58 -9.02 3.41 -8.30
N ASP A 59 -9.99 4.29 -8.55
CA ASP A 59 -11.38 3.90 -8.80
C ASP A 59 -11.54 3.14 -10.12
N TRP A 60 -10.74 3.47 -11.15
CA TRP A 60 -10.61 2.63 -12.35
C TRP A 60 -10.11 1.22 -12.01
N GLY A 61 -9.12 1.08 -11.12
CA GLY A 61 -8.68 -0.23 -10.64
C GLY A 61 -9.79 -1.03 -9.96
N ARG A 62 -10.66 -0.37 -9.18
CA ARG A 62 -11.85 -1.00 -8.59
C ARG A 62 -12.85 -1.44 -9.66
N LEU A 63 -13.01 -0.67 -10.73
CA LEU A 63 -13.88 -1.04 -11.85
C LEU A 63 -13.36 -2.30 -12.57
N ILE A 64 -12.05 -2.43 -12.76
CA ILE A 64 -11.44 -3.63 -13.34
C ILE A 64 -11.76 -4.87 -12.49
N LEU A 65 -11.57 -4.78 -11.16
CA LEU A 65 -11.91 -5.88 -10.24
C LEU A 65 -13.41 -6.21 -10.23
N ARG A 66 -14.26 -5.19 -10.37
CA ARG A 66 -15.72 -5.39 -10.47
C ARG A 66 -16.10 -6.11 -11.76
N GLU A 67 -15.48 -5.75 -12.88
CA GLU A 67 -15.76 -6.42 -14.15
C GLU A 67 -15.26 -7.86 -14.14
N ASP A 68 -14.05 -8.09 -13.61
CA ASP A 68 -13.49 -9.42 -13.41
C ASP A 68 -14.42 -10.34 -12.60
N SER A 69 -14.98 -9.83 -11.50
CA SER A 69 -15.90 -10.58 -10.63
C SER A 69 -17.21 -11.04 -11.30
N ARG A 70 -17.57 -10.49 -12.47
CA ARG A 70 -18.74 -10.94 -13.24
C ARG A 70 -18.46 -12.18 -14.08
N GLY A 71 -17.23 -12.30 -14.57
CA GLY A 71 -16.83 -13.30 -15.54
C GLY A 71 -15.97 -14.42 -14.98
N SER A 72 -15.26 -14.18 -13.86
CA SER A 72 -14.31 -15.12 -13.28
C SER A 72 -14.80 -15.71 -11.96
N GLN A 73 -14.50 -16.99 -11.76
CA GLN A 73 -14.71 -17.72 -10.51
C GLN A 73 -13.38 -18.17 -9.90
N ILE A 74 -12.24 -17.75 -10.45
CA ILE A 74 -10.90 -18.15 -10.05
C ILE A 74 -10.02 -16.93 -10.24
N ASP A 75 -9.30 -16.49 -9.21
CA ASP A 75 -8.41 -15.34 -9.34
C ASP A 75 -6.98 -15.80 -9.61
N HIS A 76 -6.35 -15.30 -10.67
CA HIS A 76 -5.00 -15.70 -11.08
C HIS A 76 -4.19 -14.57 -11.76
N LEU A 77 -2.87 -14.74 -11.83
CA LEU A 77 -1.93 -13.72 -12.35
C LEU A 77 -2.01 -13.46 -13.87
N GLY A 78 -2.91 -14.14 -14.58
CA GLY A 78 -3.12 -13.95 -16.02
C GLY A 78 -4.34 -13.07 -16.34
N GLU A 79 -5.07 -12.64 -15.31
CA GLU A 79 -6.25 -11.79 -15.46
C GLU A 79 -5.84 -10.32 -15.70
N PRO A 80 -6.70 -9.51 -16.33
CA PRO A 80 -6.38 -8.12 -16.66
C PRO A 80 -5.98 -7.27 -15.45
N TRP A 81 -6.53 -7.55 -14.26
CA TRP A 81 -6.18 -6.82 -13.04
C TRP A 81 -4.73 -7.05 -12.60
N ALA A 82 -4.15 -8.21 -12.89
CA ALA A 82 -2.80 -8.57 -12.46
C ALA A 82 -1.70 -7.91 -13.31
N LEU A 83 -2.06 -7.33 -14.46
CA LEU A 83 -1.14 -6.62 -15.34
C LEU A 83 -0.87 -5.22 -14.77
N PRO A 84 0.38 -4.88 -14.39
CA PRO A 84 0.68 -3.56 -13.85
C PRO A 84 0.54 -2.49 -14.94
N LEU A 85 -0.04 -1.36 -14.56
CA LEU A 85 -0.08 -0.16 -15.37
C LEU A 85 1.30 0.50 -15.35
N GLN A 86 2.02 0.36 -16.46
CA GLN A 86 3.27 1.07 -16.66
C GLN A 86 3.03 2.58 -16.75
N GLU A 87 4.09 3.35 -16.52
CA GLU A 87 4.01 4.80 -16.51
C GLU A 87 3.50 5.35 -17.85
N ALA A 88 2.30 5.93 -17.81
CA ALA A 88 1.60 6.46 -18.97
C ALA A 88 1.12 7.88 -18.71
N ARG A 89 1.10 8.71 -19.76
CA ARG A 89 0.63 10.10 -19.66
C ARG A 89 -0.86 10.11 -19.37
N LEU A 90 -1.29 10.95 -18.42
CA LEU A 90 -2.70 11.11 -18.08
C LEU A 90 -3.53 11.56 -19.29
N SER A 91 -2.97 12.41 -20.16
CA SER A 91 -3.63 12.84 -21.40
C SER A 91 -4.00 11.65 -22.29
N THR A 92 -3.21 10.58 -22.33
CA THR A 92 -3.52 9.36 -23.11
C THR A 92 -4.78 8.64 -22.63
N PHE A 93 -5.13 8.75 -21.34
CA PHE A 93 -6.36 8.14 -20.80
C PHE A 93 -7.60 9.04 -20.96
N LEU A 94 -7.41 10.35 -21.08
CA LEU A 94 -8.49 11.33 -21.14
C LEU A 94 -8.78 11.83 -22.56
N ALA A 95 -7.82 11.70 -23.47
CA ALA A 95 -7.95 12.12 -24.86
C ALA A 95 -8.77 11.11 -25.66
N ASP A 96 -10.09 11.14 -25.44
CA ASP A 96 -11.05 10.67 -26.44
C ASP A 96 -11.11 11.72 -27.57
N GLY A 97 -10.05 11.79 -28.37
CA GLY A 97 -9.97 12.58 -29.62
C GLY A 97 -9.82 14.10 -29.51
N ARG A 98 -9.34 14.65 -28.36
CA ARG A 98 -9.08 16.09 -28.22
C ARG A 98 -7.59 16.38 -28.11
N GLU A 99 -6.99 16.83 -29.21
CA GLU A 99 -5.57 17.18 -29.34
C GLU A 99 -5.17 18.42 -28.51
N ASP A 100 -6.14 19.24 -28.08
CA ASP A 100 -5.91 20.49 -27.32
C ASP A 100 -5.51 20.28 -25.84
N LEU A 101 -5.36 19.03 -25.38
CA LEU A 101 -5.11 18.70 -23.97
C LEU A 101 -3.61 18.65 -23.60
N ASP A 102 -2.70 18.58 -24.56
CA ASP A 102 -1.26 18.41 -24.30
C ASP A 102 -0.57 19.68 -23.77
N ASP A 103 -1.14 20.87 -24.00
CA ASP A 103 -0.60 22.15 -23.53
C ASP A 103 -0.98 22.50 -22.07
N ASN A 104 -1.82 21.69 -21.42
CA ASN A 104 -2.17 21.92 -20.02
C ASN A 104 -1.11 21.29 -19.08
N PRO A 105 -0.36 22.07 -18.29
CA PRO A 105 0.65 21.52 -17.38
C PRO A 105 0.06 20.60 -16.29
N ALA A 106 -1.24 20.69 -16.00
CA ALA A 106 -1.93 19.74 -15.11
C ALA A 106 -2.15 18.36 -15.78
N LEU A 107 -2.12 18.29 -17.12
CA LEU A 107 -2.30 17.07 -17.92
C LEU A 107 -0.97 16.41 -18.33
N GLN A 108 0.17 17.07 -18.05
CA GLN A 108 1.52 16.49 -18.12
C GLN A 108 1.85 15.58 -16.92
N ALA A 109 0.83 14.97 -16.32
CA ALA A 109 0.98 14.03 -15.23
C ALA A 109 1.17 12.61 -15.79
N PHE A 110 1.95 11.79 -15.11
CA PHE A 110 2.15 10.38 -15.44
C PHE A 110 1.53 9.52 -14.35
N VAL A 111 0.74 8.53 -14.75
CA VAL A 111 0.07 7.57 -13.87
C VAL A 111 0.71 6.20 -14.06
N SER A 112 0.98 5.51 -12.96
CA SER A 112 1.30 4.10 -12.93
C SER A 112 0.62 3.43 -11.74
N GLY A 113 0.55 2.11 -11.75
CA GLY A 113 -0.08 1.39 -10.65
C GLY A 113 -0.07 -0.11 -10.84
N ALA A 114 -0.47 -0.82 -9.81
CA ALA A 114 -0.62 -2.27 -9.82
C ALA A 114 -1.74 -2.69 -8.89
N ILE A 115 -2.38 -3.81 -9.22
CA ILE A 115 -3.31 -4.50 -8.34
C ILE A 115 -2.65 -5.81 -7.93
N THR A 116 -2.59 -6.06 -6.62
CA THR A 116 -1.98 -7.26 -6.06
C THR A 116 -3.00 -7.99 -5.20
N ASP A 117 -3.08 -9.31 -5.35
CA ASP A 117 -3.90 -10.15 -4.49
C ASP A 117 -3.31 -10.17 -3.07
N ALA A 118 -4.07 -9.69 -2.07
CA ALA A 118 -3.63 -9.66 -0.68
C ALA A 118 -3.65 -11.05 -0.02
N GLN A 119 -4.40 -12.00 -0.60
CA GLN A 119 -4.45 -13.41 -0.20
C GLN A 119 -3.37 -14.27 -0.87
N SER A 120 -2.46 -13.67 -1.63
CA SER A 120 -1.20 -14.31 -2.07
C SER A 120 -0.18 -14.47 -0.92
N ARG A 121 -0.43 -13.82 0.23
CA ARG A 121 0.42 -13.76 1.41
C ARG A 121 -0.24 -14.42 2.62
N PHE A 122 0.57 -14.79 3.61
CA PHE A 122 0.06 -15.33 4.87
C PHE A 122 -0.69 -14.26 5.68
N ASN A 123 -2.00 -14.41 5.81
CA ASN A 123 -2.81 -13.52 6.63
C ASN A 123 -2.61 -13.81 8.13
N LEU A 124 -2.07 -12.85 8.88
CA LEU A 124 -1.85 -12.97 10.32
C LEU A 124 -3.14 -13.23 11.11
N ARG A 125 -4.30 -12.83 10.59
CA ARG A 125 -5.60 -13.13 11.21
C ARG A 125 -5.87 -14.63 11.31
N ASN A 126 -5.21 -15.45 10.48
CA ASN A 126 -5.31 -16.91 10.52
C ASN A 126 -4.66 -17.54 11.77
N LEU A 127 -3.90 -16.78 12.55
CA LEU A 127 -3.38 -17.24 13.84
C LEU A 127 -4.50 -17.57 14.82
N VAL A 128 -5.68 -16.97 14.67
CA VAL A 128 -6.83 -17.17 15.53
C VAL A 128 -7.98 -17.74 14.72
N VAL A 129 -8.40 -18.97 15.05
CA VAL A 129 -9.51 -19.66 14.41
C VAL A 129 -10.46 -20.14 15.50
N ASN A 130 -11.75 -19.83 15.37
CA ASN A 130 -12.79 -20.20 16.35
C ASN A 130 -12.45 -19.78 17.81
N GLY A 131 -11.80 -18.64 17.99
CA GLY A 131 -11.43 -18.11 19.31
C GLY A 131 -10.22 -18.80 19.97
N ALA A 132 -9.50 -19.67 19.25
CA ALA A 132 -8.30 -20.33 19.72
C ALA A 132 -7.12 -20.10 18.76
N LEU A 133 -5.89 -20.27 19.27
CA LEU A 133 -4.70 -20.21 18.43
C LEU A 133 -4.58 -21.45 17.55
N SER A 134 -4.35 -21.25 16.26
CA SER A 134 -4.16 -22.35 15.29
C SER A 134 -2.71 -22.82 15.29
N VAL A 135 -2.47 -24.08 15.69
CA VAL A 135 -1.14 -24.70 15.69
C VAL A 135 -0.52 -24.71 14.29
N ALA A 136 -1.33 -24.99 13.26
CA ALA A 136 -0.88 -24.98 11.87
C ALA A 136 -0.43 -23.58 11.43
N ALA A 137 -1.19 -22.53 11.79
CA ALA A 137 -0.84 -21.16 11.45
C ALA A 137 0.41 -20.66 12.20
N LEU A 138 0.62 -21.11 13.45
CA LEU A 138 1.82 -20.80 14.22
C LEU A 138 3.08 -21.39 13.58
N ARG A 139 3.05 -22.65 13.15
CA ARG A 139 4.17 -23.26 12.41
C ARG A 139 4.47 -22.50 11.11
N THR A 140 3.43 -22.09 10.38
CA THR A 140 3.63 -21.27 9.18
C THR A 140 4.25 -19.92 9.52
N LEU A 141 3.80 -19.25 10.59
CA LEU A 141 4.39 -17.98 11.05
C LEU A 141 5.89 -18.15 11.37
N GLU A 142 6.28 -19.21 12.06
CA GLU A 142 7.69 -19.51 12.34
C GLU A 142 8.50 -19.66 11.06
N ARG A 143 8.01 -20.45 10.09
CA ARG A 143 8.66 -20.61 8.79
C ARG A 143 8.73 -19.29 8.00
N VAL A 144 7.68 -18.45 8.06
CA VAL A 144 7.68 -17.11 7.45
C VAL A 144 8.75 -16.24 8.10
N CYS A 145 8.87 -16.23 9.42
CA CYS A 145 9.87 -15.42 10.11
C CYS A 145 11.30 -15.85 9.75
N VAL A 146 11.54 -17.15 9.60
CA VAL A 146 12.83 -17.67 9.12
C VAL A 146 13.09 -17.23 7.68
N ALA A 147 12.12 -17.39 6.78
CA ALA A 147 12.27 -17.02 5.37
C ALA A 147 12.38 -15.50 5.13
N ALA A 148 11.79 -14.70 6.01
CA ALA A 148 11.89 -13.24 6.02
C ALA A 148 13.17 -12.72 6.69
N GLU A 149 13.99 -13.61 7.28
CA GLU A 149 15.22 -13.24 7.99
C GLU A 149 15.00 -12.18 9.08
N VAL A 150 13.92 -12.32 9.85
CA VAL A 150 13.62 -11.43 10.98
C VAL A 150 14.18 -11.96 12.30
N GLY A 151 14.21 -11.11 13.33
CA GLY A 151 14.71 -11.50 14.64
C GLY A 151 14.01 -12.75 15.23
N PRO A 152 14.73 -13.62 15.96
CA PRO A 152 14.19 -14.91 16.44
C PRO A 152 13.03 -14.80 17.43
N GLY A 153 12.83 -13.63 18.04
CA GLY A 153 11.69 -13.34 18.93
C GLY A 153 10.42 -12.85 18.23
N VAL A 154 10.47 -12.52 16.93
CA VAL A 154 9.37 -11.85 16.23
C VAL A 154 8.12 -12.73 16.15
N ALA A 155 8.27 -14.02 15.85
CA ALA A 155 7.15 -14.96 15.84
C ALA A 155 6.44 -15.04 17.21
N ALA A 156 7.22 -15.04 18.30
CA ALA A 156 6.69 -15.05 19.66
C ALA A 156 5.99 -13.73 20.01
N LEU A 157 6.53 -12.58 19.62
CA LEU A 157 5.90 -11.27 19.81
C LEU A 157 4.55 -11.18 19.09
N ILE A 158 4.49 -11.59 17.83
CA ILE A 158 3.24 -11.62 17.04
C ILE A 158 2.22 -12.55 17.68
N THR A 159 2.65 -13.74 18.12
CA THR A 159 1.77 -14.73 18.78
C THR A 159 1.18 -14.20 20.09
N GLN A 160 2.02 -13.62 20.95
CA GLN A 160 1.58 -13.02 22.21
C GLN A 160 0.67 -11.81 21.99
N GLY A 161 0.98 -10.97 21.00
CA GLY A 161 0.16 -9.84 20.59
C GLY A 161 -1.23 -10.28 20.11
N ALA A 162 -1.28 -11.30 19.25
CA ALA A 162 -2.52 -11.91 18.79
C ALA A 162 -3.35 -12.48 19.94
N GLN A 163 -2.71 -13.18 20.88
CA GLN A 163 -3.36 -13.73 22.07
C GLN A 163 -3.99 -12.63 22.96
N ARG A 164 -3.29 -11.51 23.16
CA ARG A 164 -3.78 -10.40 24.01
C ARG A 164 -4.87 -9.57 23.34
N SER A 165 -4.83 -9.45 22.02
CA SER A 165 -5.64 -8.47 21.29
C SER A 165 -6.85 -9.08 20.57
N TRP A 166 -6.72 -10.32 20.08
CA TRP A 166 -7.71 -10.95 19.20
C TRP A 166 -8.47 -12.12 19.82
N LEU A 167 -7.94 -12.80 20.85
CA LEU A 167 -8.69 -13.85 21.54
C LEU A 167 -9.78 -13.25 22.46
N PRO A 168 -10.97 -13.86 22.54
CA PRO A 168 -11.95 -13.52 23.56
C PRO A 168 -11.37 -13.76 24.96
N GLN A 169 -11.43 -12.76 25.85
CA GLN A 169 -11.11 -13.00 27.26
C GLN A 169 -12.25 -13.77 27.93
N ALA A 170 -11.93 -14.82 28.69
CA ALA A 170 -12.91 -15.47 29.57
C ALA A 170 -13.39 -14.44 30.61
N ALA A 171 -14.70 -14.33 30.79
CA ALA A 171 -15.37 -13.38 31.70
C ALA A 171 -15.16 -13.73 33.20
N GLU A 172 -14.04 -14.33 33.57
CA GLU A 172 -13.75 -14.73 34.94
C GLU A 172 -13.08 -13.58 35.71
N GLY A 173 -13.91 -12.71 36.28
CA GLY A 173 -13.70 -12.12 37.60
C GLY A 173 -12.49 -11.22 37.83
N ARG A 174 -11.63 -10.92 36.85
CA ARG A 174 -10.51 -10.00 37.02
C ARG A 174 -10.99 -8.56 36.95
N ARG A 175 -11.34 -8.03 38.13
CA ARG A 175 -11.31 -6.58 38.41
C ARG A 175 -9.86 -6.11 38.38
N GLY A 176 -9.35 -5.90 37.19
CA GLY A 176 -8.07 -5.27 36.91
C GLY A 176 -8.16 -4.74 35.49
N SER A 177 -7.83 -3.48 35.29
CA SER A 177 -7.72 -2.82 34.00
C SER A 177 -6.54 -3.37 33.18
N ASP A 178 -6.45 -4.69 33.01
CA ASP A 178 -5.52 -5.31 32.08
C ASP A 178 -6.02 -4.98 30.68
N ALA A 179 -5.61 -3.80 30.24
CA ALA A 179 -5.98 -3.17 28.99
C ALA A 179 -5.86 -4.19 27.87
N ARG A 180 -6.99 -4.50 27.23
CA ARG A 180 -7.00 -5.21 25.95
C ARG A 180 -5.94 -4.58 25.07
N GLY A 181 -4.94 -5.36 24.66
CA GLY A 181 -3.89 -4.87 23.80
C GLY A 181 -4.52 -4.27 22.54
N LEU A 182 -4.02 -3.13 22.08
CA LEU A 182 -4.49 -2.53 20.84
C LEU A 182 -4.31 -3.56 19.72
N ALA A 183 -5.42 -3.90 19.07
CA ALA A 183 -5.41 -4.82 17.95
C ALA A 183 -4.91 -4.07 16.72
N PRO A 184 -3.83 -4.54 16.06
CA PRO A 184 -3.34 -3.89 14.86
C PRO A 184 -4.38 -4.03 13.75
N GLU A 185 -4.56 -2.96 12.99
CA GLU A 185 -5.38 -2.93 11.78
C GLU A 185 -4.50 -2.92 10.53
N ARG A 186 -3.26 -2.45 10.66
CA ARG A 186 -2.24 -2.38 9.62
C ARG A 186 -0.99 -3.15 10.03
N LEU A 187 -0.16 -3.51 9.04
CA LEU A 187 1.12 -4.17 9.33
C LEU A 187 2.08 -3.28 10.12
N SER A 188 2.05 -1.96 9.94
CA SER A 188 2.86 -1.01 10.71
C SER A 188 2.47 -0.96 12.20
N ASP A 189 1.22 -1.30 12.53
CA ASP A 189 0.72 -1.35 13.90
C ASP A 189 1.29 -2.55 14.69
N LEU A 190 1.97 -3.50 14.02
CA LEU A 190 2.72 -4.57 14.70
C LEU A 190 3.84 -4.01 15.60
N SER A 191 4.23 -2.75 15.39
CA SER A 191 5.10 -2.01 16.30
C SER A 191 4.54 -1.90 17.73
N TRP A 192 3.21 -1.89 17.89
CA TRP A 192 2.56 -1.90 19.20
C TRP A 192 2.77 -3.23 19.95
N TRP A 193 3.06 -4.30 19.23
CA TRP A 193 3.42 -5.60 19.79
C TRP A 193 4.94 -5.76 19.99
N GLY A 194 5.73 -4.70 19.75
CA GLY A 194 7.17 -4.70 19.92
C GLY A 194 7.96 -5.21 18.71
N VAL A 195 7.31 -5.41 17.55
CA VAL A 195 8.02 -5.76 16.31
C VAL A 195 8.70 -4.50 15.76
N THR A 196 9.99 -4.60 15.40
CA THR A 196 10.73 -3.44 14.89
C THR A 196 10.26 -3.03 13.49
N LEU A 197 10.47 -1.77 13.11
CA LEU A 197 10.12 -1.31 11.76
C LEU A 197 10.91 -2.06 10.66
N ASP A 198 12.17 -2.43 10.92
CA ASP A 198 12.98 -3.22 9.97
C ASP A 198 12.39 -4.63 9.78
N ASP A 199 12.02 -5.31 10.87
CA ASP A 199 11.36 -6.62 10.80
C ASP A 199 10.00 -6.53 10.09
N ILE A 200 9.21 -5.47 10.32
CA ILE A 200 7.93 -5.26 9.62
C ILE A 200 8.15 -5.11 8.11
N GLU A 201 9.18 -4.37 7.70
CA GLU A 201 9.51 -4.20 6.28
C GLU A 201 9.97 -5.51 5.64
N ARG A 202 10.74 -6.34 6.36
CA ARG A 202 11.13 -7.69 5.93
C ARG A 202 9.96 -8.67 5.85
N LEU A 203 8.98 -8.56 6.76
CA LEU A 203 7.77 -9.40 6.76
C LEU A 203 6.79 -9.02 5.64
N ARG A 204 6.77 -7.76 5.21
CA ARG A 204 5.80 -7.21 4.24
C ARG A 204 5.55 -8.06 2.99
N PRO A 205 6.56 -8.65 2.30
CA PRO A 205 6.32 -9.51 1.14
C PRO A 205 5.69 -10.86 1.48
N TRP A 206 5.72 -11.30 2.74
CA TRP A 206 5.26 -12.62 3.17
C TRP A 206 3.91 -12.60 3.86
N VAL A 207 3.58 -11.52 4.58
CA VAL A 207 2.38 -11.45 5.42
C VAL A 207 1.41 -10.37 4.97
N SER A 208 0.13 -10.62 5.22
CA SER A 208 -0.94 -9.63 5.14
C SER A 208 -1.67 -9.56 6.50
N LEU A 209 -2.36 -8.45 6.74
CA LEU A 209 -3.24 -8.31 7.90
C LEU A 209 -4.62 -7.91 7.41
N LEU A 210 -5.50 -8.90 7.27
CA LEU A 210 -6.86 -8.71 6.79
C LEU A 210 -7.87 -8.69 7.95
N PRO A 211 -9.08 -8.15 7.76
CA PRO A 211 -10.07 -8.04 8.83
C PRO A 211 -10.54 -9.39 9.36
N VAL A 212 -10.58 -10.42 8.50
CA VAL A 212 -11.04 -11.78 8.81
C VAL A 212 -9.97 -12.80 8.44
N ALA A 213 -10.09 -14.01 8.97
CA ALA A 213 -9.26 -15.14 8.53
C ALA A 213 -9.60 -15.47 7.08
N THR A 214 -8.57 -15.72 6.26
CA THR A 214 -8.73 -15.95 4.82
C THR A 214 -7.82 -17.08 4.34
N PRO A 215 -8.27 -17.91 3.39
CA PRO A 215 -7.40 -18.90 2.77
C PRO A 215 -6.32 -18.22 1.91
N LEU A 216 -5.20 -18.92 1.70
CA LEU A 216 -4.15 -18.54 0.77
C LEU A 216 -4.56 -18.88 -0.66
N ASN A 217 -4.48 -17.92 -1.59
CA ASN A 217 -4.74 -18.18 -3.00
C ASN A 217 -3.52 -18.82 -3.67
N VAL A 218 -3.68 -20.06 -4.12
CA VAL A 218 -2.60 -20.86 -4.73
C VAL A 218 -2.25 -20.42 -6.15
N ASN A 219 -3.13 -19.68 -6.83
CA ASN A 219 -2.89 -19.18 -8.18
C ASN A 219 -2.06 -17.89 -8.19
N THR A 220 -1.95 -17.19 -7.05
CA THR A 220 -1.25 -15.91 -6.92
C THR A 220 -0.06 -15.95 -5.94
N ALA A 221 -0.07 -16.84 -4.95
CA ALA A 221 1.03 -16.99 -3.98
C ALA A 221 2.39 -17.25 -4.64
N SER A 222 3.48 -16.63 -4.18
CA SER A 222 4.81 -16.86 -4.74
C SER A 222 5.33 -18.28 -4.46
N ALA A 223 6.30 -18.77 -5.24
CA ALA A 223 6.91 -20.08 -4.97
C ALA A 223 7.52 -20.15 -3.54
N PRO A 224 8.25 -19.13 -3.05
CA PRO A 224 8.71 -19.13 -1.66
C PRO A 224 7.57 -19.13 -0.64
N MET A 225 6.48 -18.42 -0.90
CA MET A 225 5.33 -18.44 0.01
C MET A 225 4.68 -19.82 0.06
N LEU A 226 4.59 -20.54 -1.07
CA LEU A 226 4.03 -21.89 -1.10
C LEU A 226 4.85 -22.91 -0.28
N SER A 227 6.19 -22.84 -0.34
CA SER A 227 7.05 -23.74 0.45
C SER A 227 6.98 -23.47 1.95
N VAL A 228 6.71 -22.22 2.33
CA VAL A 228 6.54 -21.82 3.73
C VAL A 228 5.13 -22.09 4.24
N ALA A 229 4.10 -21.96 3.39
CA ALA A 229 2.71 -22.14 3.76
C ALA A 229 2.31 -23.61 3.94
N LEU A 230 2.90 -24.51 3.15
CA LEU A 230 2.50 -25.90 3.02
C LEU A 230 3.55 -26.84 3.58
N GLU A 231 3.13 -27.72 4.48
CA GLU A 231 3.99 -28.79 4.99
C GLU A 231 4.30 -29.80 3.88
N GLY A 232 5.58 -30.17 3.74
CA GLY A 232 6.04 -31.12 2.71
C GLY A 232 6.24 -30.53 1.30
N VAL A 233 6.14 -29.20 1.15
CA VAL A 233 6.44 -28.52 -0.13
C VAL A 233 7.82 -27.89 -0.07
N ASP A 234 8.77 -28.47 -0.80
CA ASP A 234 10.10 -27.90 -0.97
C ASP A 234 10.12 -26.84 -2.10
N ALA A 235 11.27 -26.18 -2.27
CA ALA A 235 11.43 -25.16 -3.31
C ALA A 235 11.22 -25.71 -4.73
N SER A 236 11.61 -26.97 -4.99
CA SER A 236 11.52 -27.60 -6.30
C SER A 236 10.05 -27.88 -6.69
N LEU A 237 9.27 -28.41 -5.75
CA LEU A 237 7.84 -28.63 -5.93
C LEU A 237 7.09 -27.31 -6.03
N ALA A 238 7.43 -26.32 -5.20
CA ALA A 238 6.83 -24.99 -5.28
C ALA A 238 7.05 -24.34 -6.66
N GLN A 239 8.26 -24.41 -7.21
CA GLN A 239 8.54 -23.94 -8.57
C GLN A 239 7.74 -24.70 -9.62
N ARG A 240 7.61 -26.03 -9.49
CA ARG A 240 6.78 -26.85 -10.39
C ARG A 240 5.32 -26.42 -10.35
N ILE A 241 4.77 -26.14 -9.17
CA ILE A 241 3.40 -25.62 -9.01
C ILE A 241 3.23 -24.30 -9.77
N VAL A 242 4.20 -23.38 -9.62
CA VAL A 242 4.17 -22.09 -10.32
C VAL A 242 4.24 -22.27 -11.84
N GLN A 243 5.07 -23.20 -12.34
CA GLN A 243 5.17 -23.51 -13.77
C GLN A 243 3.88 -24.13 -14.34
N VAL A 244 3.21 -24.99 -13.57
CA VAL A 244 1.94 -25.59 -14.00
C VAL A 244 0.85 -24.51 -14.10
N ARG A 245 0.70 -23.69 -13.05
CA ARG A 245 -0.33 -22.63 -13.05
C ARG A 245 -0.10 -21.54 -14.08
N SER A 246 1.15 -21.31 -14.50
CA SER A 246 1.45 -20.32 -15.56
C SER A 246 0.96 -20.78 -16.94
N GLN A 247 0.77 -22.08 -17.14
CA GLN A 247 0.15 -22.62 -18.36
C GLN A 247 -1.37 -22.64 -18.24
N ALA A 248 -1.90 -23.12 -17.12
CA ALA A 248 -3.33 -23.13 -16.83
C ALA A 248 -3.56 -22.99 -15.32
N PRO A 249 -4.33 -21.99 -14.86
CA PRO A 249 -4.59 -21.79 -13.44
C PRO A 249 -5.34 -22.98 -12.84
N PHE A 250 -5.12 -23.24 -11.55
CA PHE A 250 -5.86 -24.26 -10.84
C PHE A 250 -7.33 -23.84 -10.72
N LYS A 251 -8.22 -24.73 -11.18
CA LYS A 251 -9.67 -24.51 -11.13
C LYS A 251 -10.29 -24.84 -9.78
N SER A 252 -9.59 -25.62 -8.97
CA SER A 252 -10.04 -26.00 -7.64
C SER A 252 -8.86 -26.28 -6.73
N THR A 253 -9.12 -26.26 -5.42
CA THR A 253 -8.14 -26.61 -4.39
C THR A 253 -7.70 -28.07 -4.50
N GLU A 254 -8.58 -28.97 -4.90
CA GLU A 254 -8.30 -30.40 -5.04
C GLU A 254 -7.30 -30.66 -6.16
N ALA A 255 -7.41 -29.94 -7.29
CA ALA A 255 -6.48 -30.05 -8.41
C ALA A 255 -5.05 -29.69 -7.99
N MET A 256 -4.91 -28.66 -7.15
CA MET A 256 -3.62 -28.27 -6.57
C MET A 256 -3.13 -29.31 -5.55
N LEU A 257 -4.00 -29.80 -4.67
CA LEU A 257 -3.64 -30.81 -3.66
C LEU A 257 -3.21 -32.14 -4.28
N ALA A 258 -3.70 -32.48 -5.48
CA ALA A 258 -3.31 -33.68 -6.21
C ALA A 258 -1.84 -33.67 -6.70
N MET A 259 -1.21 -32.49 -6.80
CA MET A 259 0.22 -32.37 -7.14
C MET A 259 1.15 -32.65 -5.96
N LEU A 260 0.61 -32.68 -4.74
CA LEU A 260 1.41 -32.76 -3.52
C LEU A 260 1.54 -34.21 -3.04
N PRO A 261 2.72 -34.60 -2.51
CA PRO A 261 2.91 -35.92 -1.91
C PRO A 261 1.92 -36.14 -0.75
N PRO A 262 1.44 -37.37 -0.50
CA PRO A 262 0.50 -37.67 0.58
C PRO A 262 0.95 -37.03 1.90
N ALA A 263 0.06 -36.32 2.58
CA ALA A 263 0.40 -35.70 3.86
C ALA A 263 0.45 -36.75 4.97
N GLU A 264 1.62 -36.93 5.58
CA GLU A 264 1.73 -37.66 6.84
C GLU A 264 1.08 -36.80 7.95
N GLY A 265 -0.10 -37.19 8.45
CA GLY A 265 -0.75 -36.51 9.59
C GLY A 265 -1.95 -35.59 9.29
N GLY A 266 -2.49 -35.61 8.07
CA GLY A 266 -3.87 -35.15 7.78
C GLY A 266 -4.12 -33.64 7.69
N SER A 267 -3.22 -32.77 8.17
CA SER A 267 -3.34 -31.31 7.99
C SER A 267 -2.13 -30.76 7.22
N ARG A 268 -2.36 -30.26 6.00
CA ARG A 268 -1.32 -29.68 5.13
C ARG A 268 -0.95 -28.23 5.46
N GLY A 269 -1.39 -27.72 6.61
CA GLY A 269 -1.15 -26.34 7.03
C GLY A 269 -2.36 -25.43 6.86
N LEU A 270 -2.19 -24.31 6.16
CA LEU A 270 -3.21 -23.26 5.98
C LEU A 270 -4.37 -23.69 5.06
N GLY A 271 -5.52 -23.04 5.24
CA GLY A 271 -6.61 -23.13 4.27
C GLY A 271 -6.16 -22.58 2.91
N LEU A 272 -6.50 -23.30 1.84
CA LEU A 272 -6.20 -22.94 0.46
C LEU A 272 -7.45 -22.48 -0.28
N SER A 273 -7.25 -21.67 -1.31
CA SER A 273 -8.30 -21.23 -2.22
C SER A 273 -7.72 -21.00 -3.61
N VAL A 274 -8.60 -20.96 -4.60
CA VAL A 274 -8.33 -20.48 -5.97
C VAL A 274 -9.00 -19.12 -6.23
N GLN A 275 -9.66 -18.57 -5.22
CA GLN A 275 -10.36 -17.29 -5.23
C GLN A 275 -9.86 -16.38 -4.11
N SER A 276 -9.95 -15.07 -4.35
CA SER A 276 -9.57 -13.99 -3.45
C SER A 276 -10.67 -12.94 -3.34
N ASN A 277 -10.86 -12.40 -2.14
CA ASN A 277 -11.78 -11.31 -1.84
C ASN A 277 -11.04 -10.04 -1.42
N PHE A 278 -9.72 -10.07 -1.25
CA PHE A 278 -8.95 -8.92 -0.78
C PHE A 278 -7.84 -8.58 -1.78
N PHE A 279 -7.84 -7.34 -2.23
CA PHE A 279 -6.88 -6.83 -3.20
C PHE A 279 -6.25 -5.53 -2.70
N GLU A 280 -4.96 -5.36 -2.96
CA GLU A 280 -4.23 -4.13 -2.75
C GLU A 280 -4.09 -3.38 -4.07
N LEU A 281 -4.63 -2.17 -4.14
CA LEU A 281 -4.50 -1.30 -5.31
C LEU A 281 -3.47 -0.24 -4.96
N GLN A 282 -2.36 -0.20 -5.68
CA GLN A 282 -1.32 0.80 -5.52
C GLN A 282 -1.30 1.70 -6.76
N GLY A 283 -1.40 2.99 -6.55
CA GLY A 283 -1.36 4.00 -7.60
C GLY A 283 -0.28 5.03 -7.32
N ARG A 284 0.41 5.44 -8.38
CA ARG A 284 1.43 6.47 -8.35
C ARG A 284 1.12 7.51 -9.42
N LEU A 285 1.20 8.77 -9.03
CA LEU A 285 1.05 9.92 -9.91
C LEU A 285 2.30 10.79 -9.82
N ARG A 286 2.94 11.04 -10.95
CA ARG A 286 4.08 11.95 -11.07
C ARG A 286 3.66 13.21 -11.83
N LEU A 287 3.79 14.37 -11.20
CA LEU A 287 3.48 15.69 -11.76
C LEU A 287 4.73 16.57 -11.65
N GLY A 288 5.47 16.71 -12.76
CA GLY A 288 6.82 17.28 -12.74
C GLY A 288 7.74 16.49 -11.80
N GLU A 289 8.29 17.17 -10.80
CA GLU A 289 9.14 16.61 -9.73
C GLU A 289 8.34 16.01 -8.55
N ARG A 290 7.02 16.22 -8.50
CA ARG A 290 6.18 15.76 -7.39
C ARG A 290 5.68 14.36 -7.66
N VAL A 291 5.79 13.49 -6.66
CA VAL A 291 5.28 12.12 -6.71
C VAL A 291 4.28 11.92 -5.59
N PHE A 292 3.11 11.43 -5.93
CA PHE A 292 2.06 11.02 -5.01
C PHE A 292 1.87 9.52 -5.16
N GLU A 293 1.81 8.81 -4.04
CA GLU A 293 1.63 7.37 -4.03
C GLU A 293 0.62 6.99 -2.96
N GLU A 294 -0.40 6.23 -3.35
CA GLU A 294 -1.46 5.76 -2.46
C GLU A 294 -1.68 4.26 -2.64
N ARG A 295 -1.97 3.58 -1.54
CA ARG A 295 -2.39 2.18 -1.51
C ARG A 295 -3.78 2.07 -0.89
N LEU A 296 -4.67 1.32 -1.54
CA LEU A 296 -5.97 0.94 -1.02
C LEU A 296 -5.98 -0.55 -0.72
N LEU A 297 -6.53 -0.93 0.43
CA LEU A 297 -7.00 -2.29 0.66
C LEU A 297 -8.47 -2.34 0.29
N VAL A 298 -8.83 -3.20 -0.66
CA VAL A 298 -10.18 -3.36 -1.19
C VAL A 298 -10.70 -4.75 -0.86
N GLU A 299 -11.91 -4.81 -0.34
CA GLU A 299 -12.69 -6.03 -0.16
C GLU A 299 -13.72 -6.16 -1.28
N ARG A 300 -13.66 -7.27 -2.01
CA ARG A 300 -14.66 -7.69 -2.97
C ARG A 300 -15.81 -8.37 -2.25
N ARG A 301 -16.98 -7.72 -2.25
CA ARG A 301 -18.26 -8.24 -1.77
C ARG A 301 -19.19 -8.43 -2.96
N GLN A 302 -19.04 -9.58 -3.64
CA GLN A 302 -19.69 -9.83 -4.93
C GLN A 302 -19.27 -8.76 -5.95
N LEU A 303 -20.20 -7.91 -6.40
CA LEU A 303 -19.93 -6.82 -7.35
C LEU A 303 -19.52 -5.51 -6.66
N ASP A 304 -19.59 -5.42 -5.34
CA ASP A 304 -19.21 -4.22 -4.61
C ASP A 304 -17.73 -4.27 -4.19
N MET A 305 -16.98 -3.23 -4.54
CA MET A 305 -15.54 -3.11 -4.24
C MET A 305 -15.38 -2.10 -3.11
N VAL A 306 -15.39 -2.59 -1.87
CA VAL A 306 -15.38 -1.76 -0.67
C VAL A 306 -13.94 -1.41 -0.29
N VAL A 307 -13.62 -0.12 -0.21
CA VAL A 307 -12.31 0.33 0.29
C VAL A 307 -12.31 0.23 1.81
N LEU A 308 -11.46 -0.63 2.36
CA LEU A 308 -11.33 -0.84 3.80
C LEU A 308 -10.31 0.10 4.43
N SER A 309 -9.19 0.34 3.74
CA SER A 309 -8.18 1.27 4.21
C SER A 309 -7.51 1.99 3.05
N ARG A 310 -6.96 3.16 3.37
CA ARG A 310 -6.17 4.00 2.47
C ARG A 310 -4.91 4.43 3.19
N GLU A 311 -3.77 4.18 2.57
CA GLU A 311 -2.45 4.54 3.07
C GLU A 311 -1.74 5.41 2.04
N ARG A 312 -1.10 6.48 2.52
CA ARG A 312 -0.18 7.29 1.71
C ARG A 312 1.22 6.73 1.88
N LEU A 313 1.85 6.39 0.77
CA LEU A 313 3.20 5.88 0.78
C LEU A 313 4.18 7.04 0.58
N SER A 314 5.34 6.95 1.25
CA SER A 314 6.44 7.87 0.95
C SER A 314 6.95 7.56 -0.47
N PRO A 315 7.26 8.57 -1.30
CA PRO A 315 7.72 8.33 -2.66
C PRO A 315 8.97 7.47 -2.65
N GLY A 316 8.87 6.26 -3.20
CA GLY A 316 9.99 5.32 -3.36
C GLY A 316 10.11 4.83 -4.80
N PRO A 317 11.14 4.04 -5.14
CA PRO A 317 11.05 3.19 -6.32
C PRO A 317 9.79 2.32 -6.21
N LEU A 318 9.13 2.02 -7.35
CA LEU A 318 8.05 1.04 -7.36
C LEU A 318 8.58 -0.21 -6.66
N ARG A 319 8.07 -0.49 -5.46
CA ARG A 319 8.44 -1.71 -4.74
C ARG A 319 8.02 -2.84 -5.65
N SER A 320 9.00 -3.60 -6.11
CA SER A 320 8.76 -4.70 -7.02
C SER A 320 7.68 -5.59 -6.41
N ASN A 321 6.80 -6.04 -7.30
CA ASN A 321 5.74 -7.00 -7.02
C ASN A 321 6.30 -8.08 -6.06
N PRO A 322 5.60 -8.51 -4.99
CA PRO A 322 6.07 -9.66 -4.18
C PRO A 322 6.23 -10.95 -5.00
N VAL A 323 5.75 -10.96 -6.25
CA VAL A 323 5.97 -12.02 -7.25
C VAL A 323 7.36 -11.96 -7.90
N SER A 324 8.09 -10.84 -7.80
CA SER A 324 9.43 -10.67 -8.38
C SER A 324 10.58 -11.20 -7.52
N LEU A 325 10.30 -11.76 -6.34
CA LEU A 325 11.29 -12.57 -5.64
C LEU A 325 11.34 -13.94 -6.34
N LEU A 326 12.27 -14.02 -7.31
CA LEU A 326 12.71 -15.19 -8.07
C LEU A 326 11.96 -15.46 -9.38
N SER A 327 12.25 -14.65 -10.40
CA SER A 327 12.67 -15.23 -11.69
C SER A 327 14.20 -15.08 -11.77
N PRO A 328 14.93 -16.01 -12.42
CA PRO A 328 16.36 -15.82 -12.67
C PRO A 328 16.65 -14.51 -13.41
#